data_AF-A0AAE9Z706-F1
#
_entry.id   AF-A0AAE9Z706-F1
#
_cell.length_a   1.000
_cell.length_b   1.000
_cell.length_c   1.000
_cell.angle_alpha   90.00
_cell.angle_beta   90.00
_cell.angle_gamma   90.00
#
_symmetry.space_group_name_H-M   'P 1'
#
loop_
_entity.id
_entity.type
_entity.pdbx_description
1 polymer ?
#
loop_
_entity_poly.entity_id
_entity_poly.type
_entity_poly.pdbx_seq_one_letter_code
_entity_poly.pdbx_strand_id
1 'polypeptide(L)'
;MKIFISHASSEQILADAWKRLLEDLGANIDAWYSDDPDPGGGIGPGKWREKIEKELQKADLIFALFTPESKNRPWIYFESAYVLGMGKNKTIIPIVYYMQKDELLSPMQDLSIFCGDDEQSLTELYYRLVKKYKGTPVNAKLLQLALKDYLKAVDSYNQSRLAESLFHGHFHNQHTAAFLAGAWYSKWIRINDDGSHTQFEVHPVTIWSTAERLRIVGEGKDWADHYPMEGVVSSEGYIALSYWSQGEIPICGTTLLKLIGGNRIMKGTWQGYTAASLKQRLSFISGEVIFARDKDDLG
;
A
#
# COMPACT_ATOMS: atom_id res chain seq x y z
N MET A 1 18.99 28.08 -8.60
CA MET A 1 18.91 26.72 -9.14
C MET A 1 17.51 26.22 -8.88
N LYS A 2 16.81 25.74 -9.90
CA LYS A 2 15.48 25.15 -9.74
C LYS A 2 15.58 23.62 -9.68
N ILE A 3 15.00 23.02 -8.65
CA ILE A 3 14.91 21.56 -8.49
C ILE A 3 13.45 21.15 -8.59
N PHE A 4 13.16 20.19 -9.46
CA PHE A 4 11.85 19.53 -9.52
C PHE A 4 11.93 18.23 -8.72
N ILE A 5 10.99 18.02 -7.79
CA ILE A 5 10.91 16.79 -7.00
C ILE A 5 9.73 15.94 -7.53
N SER A 6 10.07 14.94 -8.32
CA SER A 6 9.16 13.91 -8.81
C SER A 6 8.96 12.84 -7.74
N HIS A 7 7.70 12.64 -7.33
CA HIS A 7 7.33 11.70 -6.27
C HIS A 7 5.89 11.20 -6.48
N ALA A 8 5.50 10.11 -5.82
CA ALA A 8 4.10 9.74 -5.74
C ALA A 8 3.38 10.58 -4.67
N SER A 9 2.11 10.93 -4.85
CA SER A 9 1.36 11.75 -3.88
C SER A 9 1.34 11.17 -2.45
N SER A 10 1.44 9.84 -2.31
CA SER A 10 1.57 9.15 -1.01
C SER A 10 2.90 9.42 -0.28
N GLU A 11 3.86 10.07 -0.95
CA GLU A 11 5.23 10.33 -0.50
C GLU A 11 5.48 11.82 -0.28
N GLN A 12 4.43 12.63 -0.18
CA GLN A 12 4.51 14.08 0.03
C GLN A 12 5.45 14.44 1.20
N ILE A 13 5.44 13.66 2.29
CA ILE A 13 6.34 13.85 3.44
C ILE A 13 7.82 13.86 3.04
N LEU A 14 8.23 12.99 2.09
CA LEU A 14 9.60 12.94 1.60
C LEU A 14 9.92 14.14 0.71
N ALA A 15 8.99 14.56 -0.13
CA ALA A 15 9.14 15.76 -0.97
C ALA A 15 9.25 17.04 -0.13
N ASP A 16 8.39 17.18 0.89
CA ASP A 16 8.44 18.28 1.87
C ASP A 16 9.78 18.32 2.60
N ALA A 17 10.27 17.15 3.05
CA ALA A 17 11.55 17.04 3.74
C ALA A 17 12.71 17.50 2.83
N TRP A 18 12.70 17.10 1.55
CA TRP A 18 13.68 17.56 0.57
C TRP A 18 13.61 19.06 0.33
N LYS A 19 12.41 19.63 0.14
CA LYS A 19 12.25 21.07 -0.06
C LYS A 19 12.87 21.85 1.10
N ARG A 20 12.51 21.50 2.34
CA ARG A 20 13.07 22.12 3.55
C ARG A 20 14.58 21.97 3.62
N LEU A 21 15.11 20.77 3.42
CA LEU A 21 16.55 20.51 3.43
C LEU A 21 17.30 21.36 2.41
N LEU A 22 16.78 21.44 1.18
CA LEU A 22 17.40 22.19 0.09
C LEU A 22 17.37 23.71 0.33
N GLU A 23 16.26 24.23 0.85
CA GLU A 23 16.08 25.64 1.19
C GLU A 23 16.97 26.05 2.39
N ASP A 24 17.05 25.20 3.42
CA ASP A 24 17.92 25.42 4.60
C ASP A 24 19.41 25.41 4.23
N LEU A 25 19.79 24.60 3.24
CA LEU A 25 21.18 24.45 2.80
C LEU A 25 21.61 25.47 1.73
N GLY A 26 20.70 26.27 1.17
CA GLY A 26 21.07 27.20 0.11
C GLY A 26 20.04 28.28 -0.19
N ALA A 27 20.42 29.55 0.03
CA ALA A 27 19.61 30.75 -0.26
C ALA A 27 19.24 30.95 -1.75
N ASN A 28 19.72 30.11 -2.66
CA ASN A 28 19.48 30.19 -4.11
C ASN A 28 18.93 28.88 -4.70
N ILE A 29 18.41 27.97 -3.87
CA ILE A 29 17.73 26.76 -4.33
C ILE A 29 16.22 26.96 -4.23
N ASP A 30 15.53 26.76 -5.33
CA ASP A 30 14.07 26.84 -5.45
C ASP A 30 13.58 25.43 -5.78
N ALA A 31 13.02 24.74 -4.79
CA ALA A 31 12.55 23.37 -4.91
C ALA A 31 11.03 23.35 -5.09
N TRP A 32 10.55 22.61 -6.09
CA TRP A 32 9.13 22.58 -6.47
C TRP A 32 8.64 21.14 -6.69
N TYR A 33 7.39 20.86 -6.31
CA TYR A 33 6.67 19.62 -6.60
C TYR A 33 5.18 19.83 -6.82
N SER A 34 4.52 18.84 -7.44
CA SER A 34 3.15 18.94 -7.97
C SER A 34 2.05 19.08 -6.92
N ASP A 35 2.27 18.54 -5.72
CA ASP A 35 1.31 18.58 -4.60
C ASP A 35 1.78 19.55 -3.49
N ASP A 36 2.64 20.52 -3.84
CA ASP A 36 3.11 21.54 -2.90
C ASP A 36 1.94 22.44 -2.43
N PRO A 37 1.62 22.46 -1.12
CA PRO A 37 0.48 23.20 -0.59
C PRO A 37 0.69 24.72 -0.57
N ASP A 38 1.88 25.22 -0.86
CA ASP A 38 2.17 26.65 -0.82
C ASP A 38 1.45 27.44 -1.94
N PRO A 39 1.11 28.72 -1.73
CA PRO A 39 0.38 29.55 -2.72
C PRO A 39 1.10 29.74 -4.07
N GLY A 40 2.41 29.51 -4.12
CA GLY A 40 3.24 29.49 -5.33
C GLY A 40 3.58 28.08 -5.85
N GLY A 41 3.24 27.05 -5.08
CA GLY A 41 3.43 25.63 -5.36
C GLY A 41 2.17 24.98 -5.93
N GLY A 42 2.25 23.67 -6.20
CA GLY A 42 1.09 22.82 -6.38
C GLY A 42 0.37 22.96 -7.72
N ILE A 43 -0.60 22.07 -7.98
CA ILE A 43 -1.44 22.12 -9.16
C ILE A 43 -2.92 22.20 -8.77
N GLY A 44 -3.57 23.30 -9.12
CA GLY A 44 -5.03 23.43 -8.99
C GLY A 44 -5.80 22.62 -10.06
N PRO A 45 -7.12 22.46 -9.91
CA PRO A 45 -7.95 21.76 -10.89
C PRO A 45 -7.90 22.44 -12.27
N GLY A 46 -7.44 21.74 -13.31
CA GLY A 46 -7.28 22.29 -14.67
C GLY A 46 -6.24 21.57 -15.54
N LYS A 47 -5.57 22.30 -16.46
CA LYS A 47 -4.51 21.83 -17.39
C LYS A 47 -3.20 21.47 -16.65
N TRP A 48 -3.29 20.56 -15.71
CA TRP A 48 -2.22 20.17 -14.79
C TRP A 48 -0.95 19.72 -15.52
N ARG A 49 -1.10 18.97 -16.62
CA ARG A 49 0.00 18.48 -17.45
C ARG A 49 0.83 19.60 -18.07
N GLU A 50 0.19 20.64 -18.62
CA GLU A 50 0.92 21.78 -19.21
C GLU A 50 1.73 22.54 -18.14
N LYS A 51 1.25 22.56 -16.89
CA LYS A 51 1.97 23.18 -15.77
C LYS A 51 3.20 22.34 -15.39
N ILE A 52 3.05 21.02 -15.27
CA ILE A 52 4.18 20.10 -14.98
C ILE A 52 5.23 20.20 -16.07
N GLU A 53 4.84 20.12 -17.34
CA GLU A 53 5.77 20.23 -18.47
C GLU A 53 6.54 21.57 -18.44
N LYS A 54 5.88 22.67 -18.08
CA LYS A 54 6.55 23.97 -17.90
C LYS A 54 7.53 24.00 -16.74
N GLU A 55 7.20 23.41 -15.60
CA GLU A 55 8.12 23.36 -14.45
C GLU A 55 9.30 22.41 -14.70
N LEU A 56 9.07 21.26 -15.34
CA LEU A 56 10.15 20.37 -15.81
C LEU A 56 11.10 21.08 -16.78
N GLN A 57 10.59 21.91 -17.70
CA GLN A 57 11.42 22.71 -18.60
C GLN A 57 12.26 23.76 -17.85
N LYS A 58 11.77 24.33 -16.76
CA LYS A 58 12.48 25.32 -15.95
C LYS A 58 13.50 24.71 -14.98
N ALA A 59 13.27 23.49 -14.51
CA ALA A 59 14.09 22.85 -13.49
C ALA A 59 15.49 22.51 -14.01
N ASP A 60 16.56 22.90 -13.31
CA ASP A 60 17.95 22.54 -13.68
C ASP A 60 18.24 21.05 -13.37
N LEU A 61 17.53 20.52 -12.37
CA LEU A 61 17.74 19.23 -11.76
C LEU A 61 16.39 18.59 -11.41
N ILE A 62 16.26 17.28 -11.59
CA ILE A 62 15.16 16.48 -11.09
C ILE A 62 15.66 15.56 -10.00
N PHE A 63 14.97 15.57 -8.88
CA PHE A 63 14.98 14.52 -7.88
C PHE A 63 13.82 13.58 -8.17
N ALA A 64 14.13 12.34 -8.53
CA ALA A 64 13.12 11.31 -8.72
C ALA A 64 13.13 10.40 -7.49
N LEU A 65 12.10 10.52 -6.65
CA LEU A 65 12.00 9.77 -5.41
C LEU A 65 11.41 8.40 -5.70
N PHE A 66 12.03 7.36 -5.16
CA PHE A 66 11.60 5.98 -5.33
C PHE A 66 11.54 5.27 -3.98
N THR A 67 10.40 4.65 -3.72
CA THR A 67 10.16 3.74 -2.60
C THR A 67 9.73 2.38 -3.15
N PRO A 68 9.68 1.32 -2.32
CA PRO A 68 9.13 0.03 -2.76
C PRO A 68 7.74 0.14 -3.41
N GLU A 69 6.91 1.09 -2.96
CA GLU A 69 5.55 1.31 -3.44
C GLU A 69 5.48 2.11 -4.74
N SER A 70 6.40 3.06 -4.95
CA SER A 70 6.39 3.96 -6.10
C SER A 70 7.34 3.56 -7.22
N LYS A 71 8.25 2.60 -6.98
CA LYS A 71 9.29 2.18 -7.95
C LYS A 71 8.78 1.76 -9.33
N ASN A 72 7.49 1.41 -9.46
CA ASN A 72 6.85 1.01 -10.71
C ASN A 72 5.78 2.00 -11.19
N ARG A 73 5.64 3.18 -10.57
CA ARG A 73 4.62 4.16 -10.93
C ARG A 73 4.97 4.79 -12.27
N PRO A 74 4.12 4.64 -13.31
CA PRO A 74 4.43 5.13 -14.65
C PRO A 74 4.72 6.64 -14.71
N TRP A 75 4.12 7.42 -13.79
CA TRP A 75 4.25 8.87 -13.77
C TRP A 75 5.69 9.35 -13.49
N ILE A 76 6.39 8.75 -12.53
CA ILE A 76 7.78 9.14 -12.19
C ILE A 76 8.73 8.86 -13.37
N TYR A 77 8.52 7.73 -14.05
CA TYR A 77 9.26 7.41 -15.28
C TYR A 77 8.87 8.32 -16.44
N PHE A 78 7.60 8.71 -16.58
CA PHE A 78 7.17 9.65 -17.61
C PHE A 78 7.86 11.00 -17.45
N GLU A 79 7.88 11.58 -16.24
CA GLU A 79 8.55 12.87 -15.99
C GLU A 79 10.05 12.79 -16.24
N SER A 80 10.67 11.68 -15.81
CA SER A 80 12.09 11.43 -16.03
C SER A 80 12.42 11.24 -17.52
N ALA A 81 11.62 10.46 -18.25
CA ALA A 81 11.79 10.21 -19.68
C ALA A 81 11.54 11.48 -20.51
N TYR A 82 10.55 12.29 -20.13
CA TYR A 82 10.26 13.58 -20.77
C TYR A 82 11.49 14.46 -20.75
N VAL A 83 12.17 14.56 -19.60
CA VAL A 83 13.39 15.37 -19.48
C VAL A 83 14.61 14.75 -20.16
N LEU A 84 14.77 13.42 -20.13
CA LEU A 84 15.81 12.75 -20.93
C LEU A 84 15.64 13.01 -22.44
N GLY A 85 14.39 13.03 -22.92
CA GLY A 85 14.05 13.28 -24.32
C GLY A 85 14.30 14.72 -24.79
N MET A 86 14.38 15.69 -23.88
CA MET A 86 14.55 17.11 -24.23
C MET A 86 15.98 17.50 -24.66
N GLY A 87 17.00 16.70 -24.30
CA GLY A 87 18.36 16.92 -24.77
C GLY A 87 19.09 18.13 -24.15
N LYS A 88 20.18 17.80 -23.44
CA LYS A 88 21.28 18.62 -22.86
C LYS A 88 20.95 19.62 -21.73
N ASN A 89 21.76 19.48 -20.66
CA ASN A 89 21.86 20.21 -19.39
C ASN A 89 20.89 19.90 -18.25
N LYS A 90 19.88 19.05 -18.45
CA LYS A 90 19.04 18.59 -17.34
C LYS A 90 19.66 17.37 -16.67
N THR A 91 19.68 17.38 -15.34
CA THR A 91 20.23 16.26 -14.55
C THR A 91 19.09 15.55 -13.85
N ILE A 92 19.07 14.23 -13.90
CA ILE A 92 18.16 13.42 -13.09
C ILE A 92 18.98 12.71 -12.04
N ILE A 93 18.54 12.79 -10.79
CA ILE A 93 19.13 12.09 -9.65
C ILE A 93 18.03 11.23 -9.03
N PRO A 94 18.06 9.91 -9.26
CA PRO A 94 17.22 8.98 -8.51
C PRO A 94 17.63 8.97 -7.04
N ILE A 95 16.64 9.06 -6.17
CA ILE A 95 16.80 8.96 -4.72
C ILE A 95 15.92 7.81 -4.26
N VAL A 96 16.56 6.73 -3.81
CA VAL A 96 15.86 5.53 -3.34
C VAL A 96 15.72 5.55 -1.82
N TYR A 97 14.65 4.95 -1.32
CA TYR A 97 14.39 4.78 0.11
C TYR A 97 14.04 3.32 0.39
N TYR A 98 14.63 2.72 1.41
CA TYR A 98 14.28 1.37 1.89
C TYR A 98 14.31 0.27 0.81
N MET A 99 15.13 0.46 -0.23
CA MET A 99 15.27 -0.46 -1.35
C MET A 99 16.71 -0.44 -1.87
N GLN A 100 17.09 -1.50 -2.57
CA GLN A 100 18.39 -1.59 -3.22
C GLN A 100 18.40 -0.81 -4.54
N LYS A 101 19.57 -0.29 -4.91
CA LYS A 101 19.74 0.55 -6.11
C LYS A 101 19.43 -0.20 -7.40
N ASP A 102 19.63 -1.51 -7.42
CA ASP A 102 19.40 -2.38 -8.57
C ASP A 102 17.93 -2.80 -8.77
N GLU A 103 17.04 -2.40 -7.85
CA GLU A 103 15.59 -2.62 -7.98
C GLU A 103 14.88 -1.61 -8.90
N LEU A 104 15.57 -0.57 -9.37
CA LEU A 104 15.02 0.40 -10.32
C LEU A 104 15.02 -0.15 -11.75
N LEU A 105 14.01 0.24 -12.53
CA LEU A 105 13.96 -0.10 -13.96
C LEU A 105 14.88 0.83 -14.77
N SER A 106 15.47 0.32 -15.85
CA SER A 106 16.18 1.13 -16.84
C SER A 106 15.23 2.17 -17.48
N PRO A 107 15.68 3.42 -17.76
CA PRO A 107 17.06 3.92 -17.67
C PRO A 107 17.46 4.47 -16.29
N MET A 108 16.59 4.41 -15.27
CA MET A 108 16.90 4.99 -13.96
C MET A 108 18.04 4.25 -13.26
N GLN A 109 18.11 2.93 -13.44
CA GLN A 109 19.17 2.08 -12.91
C GLN A 109 20.58 2.51 -13.37
N ASP A 110 20.67 3.10 -14.57
CA ASP A 110 21.94 3.49 -15.20
C ASP A 110 22.46 4.86 -14.72
N LEU A 111 21.70 5.56 -13.87
CA LEU A 111 22.03 6.88 -13.35
C LEU A 111 22.80 6.84 -12.02
N SER A 112 23.30 7.99 -11.59
CA SER A 112 23.87 8.12 -10.24
C SER A 112 22.78 8.12 -9.18
N ILE A 113 22.57 6.96 -8.54
CA ILE A 113 21.54 6.74 -7.52
C ILE A 113 22.08 7.04 -6.11
N PHE A 114 21.31 7.80 -5.33
CA PHE A 114 21.58 8.11 -3.93
C PHE A 114 20.52 7.48 -3.01
N CYS A 115 20.91 7.18 -1.77
CA CYS A 115 20.01 6.67 -0.76
C CYS A 115 19.50 7.84 0.09
N GLY A 116 18.18 8.05 0.06
CA GLY A 116 17.50 9.14 0.77
C GLY A 116 17.32 8.89 2.26
N ASP A 117 17.66 7.69 2.73
CA ASP A 117 17.59 7.19 4.10
C ASP A 117 18.97 6.93 4.72
N ASP A 118 20.05 7.35 4.03
CA ASP A 118 21.43 7.18 4.48
C ASP A 118 22.16 8.53 4.57
N GLU A 119 22.60 8.91 5.77
CA GLU A 119 23.25 10.20 6.03
C GLU A 119 24.52 10.38 5.19
N GLN A 120 25.28 9.31 4.97
CA GLN A 120 26.52 9.35 4.19
C GLN A 120 26.23 9.65 2.72
N SER A 121 25.24 8.97 2.12
CA SER A 121 24.80 9.20 0.75
C SER A 121 24.24 10.61 0.55
N LEU A 122 23.46 11.12 1.51
CA LEU A 122 22.96 12.50 1.51
C LEU A 122 24.09 13.52 1.58
N THR A 123 25.09 13.28 2.42
CA THR A 123 26.27 14.14 2.54
C THR A 123 27.07 14.17 1.23
N GLU A 124 27.26 13.01 0.60
CA GLU A 124 27.91 12.92 -0.72
C GLU A 124 27.12 13.69 -1.79
N LEU A 125 25.80 13.51 -1.84
CA LEU A 125 24.91 14.23 -2.76
C LEU A 125 25.04 15.74 -2.56
N TYR A 126 24.99 16.21 -1.32
CA TYR A 126 25.14 17.63 -1.00
C TYR A 126 26.46 18.20 -1.54
N TYR A 127 27.61 17.58 -1.25
CA TYR A 127 28.89 18.06 -1.75
C TYR A 127 28.98 18.00 -3.27
N ARG A 128 28.37 17.00 -3.91
CA ARG A 128 28.28 16.90 -5.36
C ARG A 128 27.48 18.06 -5.95
N LEU A 129 26.35 18.44 -5.33
CA LEU A 129 25.54 19.58 -5.77
C LEU A 129 26.29 20.91 -5.59
N VAL A 130 26.89 21.13 -4.42
CA VAL A 130 27.69 22.33 -4.14
C VAL A 130 28.82 22.48 -5.17
N LYS A 131 29.56 21.40 -5.45
CA LYS A 131 30.63 21.41 -6.46
C LYS A 131 30.10 21.68 -7.87
N LYS A 132 29.03 20.98 -8.27
CA LYS A 132 28.48 21.08 -9.64
C LYS A 132 27.92 22.45 -9.94
N TYR A 133 27.22 23.05 -8.99
CA TYR A 133 26.53 24.33 -9.16
C TYR A 133 27.30 25.52 -8.58
N LYS A 134 28.58 25.32 -8.24
CA LYS A 134 29.48 26.36 -7.69
C LYS A 134 28.87 27.07 -6.46
N GLY A 135 28.17 26.32 -5.63
CA GLY A 135 27.61 26.81 -4.38
C GLY A 135 28.70 27.03 -3.32
N THR A 136 28.37 27.77 -2.26
CA THR A 136 29.21 27.89 -1.08
C THR A 136 28.81 26.80 -0.08
N PRO A 137 29.73 25.93 0.37
CA PRO A 137 29.41 24.95 1.39
C PRO A 137 28.96 25.64 2.68
N VAL A 138 27.82 25.21 3.25
CA VAL A 138 27.43 25.56 4.61
C VAL A 138 28.38 24.96 5.64
N ASN A 139 28.34 25.48 6.86
CA ASN A 139 29.07 24.94 8.00
C ASN A 139 28.65 23.47 8.26
N ALA A 140 29.62 22.60 8.51
CA ALA A 140 29.39 21.18 8.77
C ALA A 140 28.37 20.90 9.89
N LYS A 141 28.33 21.73 10.94
CA LYS A 141 27.36 21.61 12.03
C LYS A 141 25.94 21.93 11.59
N LEU A 142 25.77 22.91 10.70
CA LEU A 142 24.47 23.25 10.11
C LEU A 142 24.01 22.14 9.17
N LEU A 143 24.91 21.60 8.34
CA LEU A 143 24.62 20.46 7.49
C LEU A 143 24.14 19.26 8.31
N GLN A 144 24.86 18.88 9.37
CA GLN A 144 24.45 17.79 10.26
C GLN A 144 23.07 18.02 10.90
N LEU A 145 22.78 19.25 11.34
CA LEU A 145 21.49 19.58 11.94
C LEU A 145 20.36 19.44 10.92
N ALA A 146 20.54 19.99 9.71
CA ALA A 146 19.54 19.91 8.64
C ALA A 146 19.32 18.46 8.18
N LEU A 147 20.40 17.68 8.00
CA LEU A 147 20.30 16.25 7.68
C LEU A 147 19.58 15.47 8.77
N LYS A 148 19.83 15.77 10.05
CA LYS A 148 19.13 15.12 11.16
C LYS A 148 17.63 15.41 11.14
N ASP A 149 17.23 16.65 10.87
CA ASP A 149 15.80 17.00 10.81
C ASP A 149 15.12 16.39 9.58
N TYR A 150 15.82 16.33 8.44
CA TYR A 150 15.38 15.57 7.27
C TYR A 150 15.20 14.07 7.59
N LEU A 151 16.19 13.42 8.22
CA LEU A 151 16.12 11.99 8.55
C LEU A 151 14.99 11.67 9.55
N LYS A 152 14.66 12.57 10.48
CA LYS A 152 13.47 12.41 11.32
C LYS A 152 12.17 12.36 10.51
N ALA A 153 12.06 13.17 9.45
CA ALA A 153 10.89 13.15 8.58
C ALA A 153 10.81 11.85 7.77
N VAL A 154 11.97 11.35 7.30
CA VAL A 154 12.11 10.06 6.63
C VAL A 154 11.72 8.91 7.57
N ASP A 155 12.18 8.91 8.82
CA ASP A 155 11.78 7.93 9.84
C ASP A 155 10.28 7.97 10.14
N SER A 156 9.69 9.16 10.23
CA SER A 156 8.25 9.34 10.43
C SER A 156 7.44 8.78 9.25
N TYR A 157 7.92 9.00 8.02
CA TYR A 157 7.35 8.38 6.82
C TYR A 157 7.43 6.84 6.94
N ASN A 158 8.58 6.27 7.30
CA ASN A 158 8.72 4.82 7.45
C ASN A 158 7.83 4.25 8.56
N GLN A 159 7.68 4.95 9.69
CA GLN A 159 6.81 4.49 10.78
C GLN A 159 5.33 4.49 10.38
N SER A 160 4.87 5.54 9.68
CA SER A 160 3.51 5.54 9.13
C SER A 160 3.32 4.44 8.09
N ARG A 161 4.34 4.18 7.27
CA ARG A 161 4.34 3.07 6.29
C ARG A 161 4.42 1.69 6.93
N LEU A 162 5.18 1.49 8.01
CA LEU A 162 5.22 0.21 8.72
C LEU A 162 3.87 -0.08 9.38
N ALA A 163 3.23 0.95 9.94
CA ALA A 163 1.87 0.83 10.45
C ALA A 163 0.87 0.51 9.32
N GLU A 164 1.04 1.08 8.13
CA GLU A 164 0.25 0.71 6.96
C GLU A 164 0.59 -0.71 6.47
N SER A 165 1.86 -1.04 6.24
CA SER A 165 2.42 -2.29 5.67
C SER A 165 2.19 -3.54 6.52
N LEU A 166 2.17 -3.40 7.86
CA LEU A 166 1.70 -4.49 8.74
C LEU A 166 0.27 -4.94 8.41
N PHE A 167 -0.51 -4.11 7.70
CA PHE A 167 -1.90 -4.39 7.32
C PHE A 167 -2.20 -4.25 5.81
N HIS A 168 -1.39 -3.56 5.01
CA HIS A 168 -1.57 -3.30 3.59
C HIS A 168 -0.65 -4.18 2.74
N GLY A 169 -1.24 -4.84 1.74
CA GLY A 169 -0.50 -5.55 0.68
C GLY A 169 -0.03 -6.97 1.02
N HIS A 170 0.28 -7.28 2.28
CA HIS A 170 0.69 -8.64 2.65
C HIS A 170 -0.46 -9.63 2.83
N PHE A 171 -1.67 -9.14 3.17
CA PHE A 171 -2.80 -10.02 3.45
C PHE A 171 -4.02 -9.81 2.56
N HIS A 172 -4.24 -8.63 1.99
CA HIS A 172 -5.39 -8.36 1.12
C HIS A 172 -4.96 -7.91 -0.29
N ASN A 173 -5.04 -8.84 -1.23
CA ASN A 173 -4.79 -8.68 -2.64
C ASN A 173 -6.11 -8.34 -3.33
N GLN A 174 -6.25 -7.09 -3.76
CA GLN A 174 -7.48 -6.57 -4.40
C GLN A 174 -7.81 -7.29 -5.71
N HIS A 175 -6.78 -7.70 -6.48
CA HIS A 175 -6.99 -8.38 -7.75
C HIS A 175 -7.59 -9.77 -7.53
N THR A 176 -7.03 -10.56 -6.61
CA THR A 176 -7.56 -11.87 -6.22
C THR A 176 -8.94 -11.74 -5.59
N ALA A 177 -9.13 -10.77 -4.70
CA ALA A 177 -10.42 -10.52 -4.05
C ALA A 177 -11.53 -10.14 -5.04
N ALA A 178 -11.21 -9.40 -6.12
CA ALA A 178 -12.18 -9.04 -7.15
C ALA A 178 -12.77 -10.28 -7.85
N PHE A 179 -12.00 -11.35 -8.06
CA PHE A 179 -12.52 -12.60 -8.64
C PHE A 179 -13.49 -13.35 -7.72
N LEU A 180 -13.47 -13.05 -6.42
CA LEU A 180 -14.38 -13.64 -5.45
C LEU A 180 -15.74 -12.96 -5.42
N ALA A 181 -15.89 -11.76 -5.97
CA ALA A 181 -17.12 -10.99 -5.87
C ALA A 181 -18.32 -11.68 -6.56
N GLY A 182 -19.52 -11.50 -6.02
CA GLY A 182 -20.78 -12.01 -6.56
C GLY A 182 -21.44 -13.08 -5.67
N ALA A 183 -22.39 -13.81 -6.25
CA ALA A 183 -23.15 -14.84 -5.55
C ALA A 183 -22.36 -16.14 -5.41
N TRP A 184 -22.54 -16.79 -4.26
CA TRP A 184 -21.99 -18.09 -3.88
C TRP A 184 -23.02 -18.84 -3.02
N TYR A 185 -22.74 -20.12 -2.79
CA TYR A 185 -23.37 -20.92 -1.75
C TYR A 185 -22.29 -21.34 -0.76
N SER A 186 -22.66 -21.46 0.51
CA SER A 186 -21.79 -21.97 1.57
C SER A 186 -22.39 -23.24 2.18
N LYS A 187 -21.54 -24.18 2.56
CA LYS A 187 -21.86 -25.38 3.33
C LYS A 187 -20.90 -25.46 4.51
N TRP A 188 -21.45 -25.41 5.71
CA TRP A 188 -20.71 -25.49 6.97
C TRP A 188 -20.93 -26.86 7.58
N ILE A 189 -19.83 -27.50 7.97
CA ILE A 189 -19.81 -28.85 8.54
C ILE A 189 -19.14 -28.72 9.89
N ARG A 190 -19.79 -29.20 10.95
CA ARG A 190 -19.22 -29.31 12.29
C ARG A 190 -18.49 -30.65 12.43
N ILE A 191 -17.31 -30.62 13.03
CA ILE A 191 -16.62 -31.82 13.52
C ILE A 191 -16.96 -31.97 15.00
N ASN A 192 -17.58 -33.09 15.36
CA ASN A 192 -17.97 -33.40 16.74
C ASN A 192 -16.79 -33.99 17.53
N ASP A 193 -16.92 -34.07 18.85
CA ASP A 193 -15.86 -34.56 19.73
C ASP A 193 -15.46 -36.03 19.45
N ASP A 194 -16.37 -36.81 18.86
CA ASP A 194 -16.13 -38.19 18.41
C ASP A 194 -15.53 -38.29 17.00
N GLY A 195 -15.24 -37.15 16.36
CA GLY A 195 -14.75 -37.06 14.99
C GLY A 195 -15.83 -37.22 13.92
N SER A 196 -17.11 -37.39 14.29
CA SER A 196 -18.20 -37.42 13.32
C SER A 196 -18.47 -36.03 12.71
N HIS A 197 -18.96 -36.02 11.48
CA HIS A 197 -19.25 -34.79 10.73
C HIS A 197 -20.76 -34.58 10.65
N THR A 198 -21.23 -33.42 11.09
CA THR A 198 -22.64 -33.02 10.98
C THR A 198 -22.75 -31.78 10.13
N GLN A 199 -23.63 -31.80 9.11
CA GLN A 199 -23.95 -30.58 8.38
C GLN A 199 -24.58 -29.58 9.35
N PHE A 200 -23.95 -28.43 9.48
CA PHE A 200 -24.39 -27.36 10.36
C PHE A 200 -25.37 -26.46 9.61
N GLU A 201 -24.93 -25.89 8.47
CA GLU A 201 -25.70 -24.89 7.72
C GLU A 201 -25.39 -24.92 6.22
N VAL A 202 -26.38 -24.55 5.38
CA VAL A 202 -26.20 -24.33 3.94
C VAL A 202 -26.97 -23.09 3.51
N HIS A 203 -26.26 -22.06 3.04
CA HIS A 203 -26.87 -20.77 2.70
C HIS A 203 -26.30 -20.14 1.43
N PRO A 204 -27.13 -19.44 0.63
CA PRO A 204 -26.62 -18.48 -0.33
C PRO A 204 -25.88 -17.35 0.39
N VAL A 205 -24.77 -16.91 -0.20
CA VAL A 205 -23.98 -15.79 0.31
C VAL A 205 -23.59 -14.87 -0.84
N THR A 206 -23.51 -13.59 -0.57
CA THR A 206 -22.98 -12.59 -1.50
C THR A 206 -21.64 -12.08 -0.99
N ILE A 207 -20.65 -12.06 -1.90
CA ILE A 207 -19.29 -11.62 -1.63
C ILE A 207 -19.01 -10.30 -2.37
N TRP A 208 -18.37 -9.35 -1.71
CA TRP A 208 -17.80 -8.18 -2.34
C TRP A 208 -16.49 -7.77 -1.66
N SER A 209 -15.72 -6.89 -2.30
CA SER A 209 -14.44 -6.41 -1.76
C SER A 209 -14.43 -4.89 -1.71
N THR A 210 -13.77 -4.35 -0.69
CA THR A 210 -13.28 -2.97 -0.67
C THR A 210 -11.78 -2.96 -1.00
N ALA A 211 -11.14 -1.80 -0.89
CA ALA A 211 -9.69 -1.69 -1.03
C ALA A 211 -8.92 -2.49 0.06
N GLU A 212 -9.55 -2.78 1.20
CA GLU A 212 -8.88 -3.26 2.40
C GLU A 212 -9.40 -4.62 2.91
N ARG A 213 -10.61 -5.01 2.48
CA ARG A 213 -11.34 -6.16 3.05
C ARG A 213 -12.19 -6.87 2.01
N LEU A 214 -12.25 -8.19 2.16
CA LEU A 214 -13.32 -9.03 1.61
C LEU A 214 -14.49 -9.04 2.59
N ARG A 215 -15.70 -8.94 2.09
CA ARG A 215 -16.94 -9.00 2.86
C ARG A 215 -17.81 -10.11 2.29
N ILE A 216 -18.35 -10.95 3.16
CA ILE A 216 -19.30 -12.01 2.80
C ILE A 216 -20.51 -11.86 3.69
N VAL A 217 -21.70 -11.91 3.11
CA VAL A 217 -22.94 -11.88 3.87
C VAL A 217 -23.85 -12.99 3.40
N GLY A 218 -24.35 -13.78 4.36
CA GLY A 218 -25.42 -14.75 4.09
C GLY A 218 -26.74 -14.06 3.78
N GLU A 219 -27.44 -14.52 2.76
CA GLU A 219 -28.76 -14.00 2.39
C GLU A 219 -29.82 -14.79 3.17
N GLY A 220 -30.27 -14.22 4.28
CA GLY A 220 -31.40 -14.71 5.07
C GLY A 220 -32.72 -14.02 4.68
N LYS A 221 -33.85 -14.51 5.22
CA LYS A 221 -35.17 -13.89 4.96
C LYS A 221 -35.34 -12.57 5.69
N ASP A 222 -34.69 -12.39 6.84
CA ASP A 222 -34.69 -11.15 7.62
C ASP A 222 -33.26 -10.57 7.76
N TRP A 223 -33.14 -9.24 7.92
CA TRP A 223 -31.86 -8.55 8.11
C TRP A 223 -31.09 -9.04 9.35
N ALA A 224 -31.79 -9.61 10.33
CA ALA A 224 -31.23 -10.24 11.54
C ALA A 224 -30.57 -11.61 11.28
N ASP A 225 -30.86 -12.24 10.13
CA ASP A 225 -30.28 -13.52 9.72
C ASP A 225 -29.00 -13.35 8.89
N HIS A 226 -28.57 -12.11 8.66
CA HIS A 226 -27.38 -11.82 7.89
C HIS A 226 -26.16 -12.03 8.79
N TYR A 227 -25.30 -12.97 8.43
CA TYR A 227 -24.04 -13.21 9.13
C TYR A 227 -22.91 -12.53 8.36
N PRO A 228 -22.49 -11.32 8.78
CA PRO A 228 -21.38 -10.65 8.15
C PRO A 228 -20.08 -11.36 8.51
N MET A 229 -19.32 -11.70 7.47
CA MET A 229 -17.94 -12.12 7.58
C MET A 229 -17.08 -11.07 6.92
N GLU A 230 -15.98 -10.71 7.56
CA GLU A 230 -15.00 -9.78 7.02
C GLU A 230 -13.62 -10.42 7.05
N GLY A 231 -12.80 -10.13 6.06
CA GLY A 231 -11.51 -10.76 5.99
C GLY A 231 -10.59 -10.22 4.92
N VAL A 232 -9.56 -11.00 4.65
CA VAL A 232 -8.44 -10.65 3.76
C VAL A 232 -8.12 -11.83 2.85
N VAL A 233 -7.48 -11.54 1.72
CA VAL A 233 -7.21 -12.52 0.64
C VAL A 233 -5.76 -12.39 0.21
N SER A 234 -4.94 -13.43 0.32
CA SER A 234 -3.55 -13.37 -0.14
C SER A 234 -3.44 -13.44 -1.66
N SER A 235 -2.28 -13.08 -2.21
CA SER A 235 -1.97 -13.26 -3.64
C SER A 235 -2.04 -14.73 -4.09
N GLU A 236 -1.79 -15.67 -3.18
CA GLU A 236 -1.86 -17.12 -3.43
C GLU A 236 -3.27 -17.70 -3.29
N GLY A 237 -4.28 -16.86 -3.01
CA GLY A 237 -5.68 -17.29 -2.90
C GLY A 237 -6.05 -17.93 -1.57
N TYR A 238 -5.26 -17.72 -0.51
CA TYR A 238 -5.70 -18.00 0.86
C TYR A 238 -6.61 -16.87 1.34
N ILE A 239 -7.64 -17.22 2.10
CA ILE A 239 -8.63 -16.26 2.59
C ILE A 239 -8.79 -16.48 4.08
N ALA A 240 -8.64 -15.41 4.86
CA ALA A 240 -8.86 -15.43 6.30
C ALA A 240 -10.06 -14.54 6.61
N LEU A 241 -11.07 -15.08 7.28
CA LEU A 241 -12.31 -14.38 7.65
C LEU A 241 -12.49 -14.41 9.17
N SER A 242 -13.00 -13.33 9.73
CA SER A 242 -13.72 -13.34 11.00
C SER A 242 -15.22 -13.24 10.73
N TYR A 243 -16.03 -13.84 11.59
CA TYR A 243 -17.48 -13.79 11.45
C TYR A 243 -18.18 -13.72 12.79
N TRP A 244 -19.39 -13.16 12.75
CA TRP A 244 -20.32 -13.13 13.86
C TRP A 244 -21.69 -13.60 13.37
N SER A 245 -22.18 -14.73 13.89
CA SER A 245 -23.55 -15.16 13.64
C SER A 245 -24.51 -14.55 14.66
N GLN A 246 -25.64 -14.04 14.19
CA GLN A 246 -26.75 -13.52 14.99
C GLN A 246 -27.92 -14.51 15.14
N GLY A 247 -27.70 -15.80 14.83
CA GLY A 247 -28.73 -16.84 14.94
C GLY A 247 -29.13 -17.11 16.40
N GLU A 248 -30.05 -18.07 16.60
CA GLU A 248 -30.47 -18.51 17.95
C GLU A 248 -29.28 -18.86 18.86
N ILE A 249 -28.19 -19.33 18.24
CA ILE A 249 -26.92 -19.59 18.88
C ILE A 249 -25.88 -18.66 18.25
N PRO A 250 -25.50 -17.55 18.91
CA PRO A 250 -24.48 -16.66 18.37
C PRO A 250 -23.12 -17.34 18.43
N ILE A 251 -22.40 -17.26 17.32
CA ILE A 251 -21.06 -17.81 17.13
C ILE A 251 -20.15 -16.66 16.70
N CYS A 252 -19.05 -16.50 17.41
CA CYS A 252 -17.94 -15.66 16.97
C CYS A 252 -16.78 -16.57 16.60
N GLY A 253 -16.21 -16.39 15.41
CA GLY A 253 -15.19 -17.30 14.95
C GLY A 253 -14.30 -16.76 13.85
N THR A 254 -13.38 -17.62 13.44
CA THR A 254 -12.45 -17.40 12.34
C THR A 254 -12.54 -18.54 11.35
N THR A 255 -12.30 -18.23 10.08
CA THR A 255 -12.30 -19.19 8.97
C THR A 255 -11.05 -18.98 8.14
N LEU A 256 -10.38 -20.06 7.76
CA LEU A 256 -9.27 -20.05 6.81
C LEU A 256 -9.65 -20.90 5.61
N LEU A 257 -9.65 -20.32 4.42
CA LEU A 257 -10.01 -20.96 3.15
C LEU A 257 -8.85 -20.91 2.17
N LYS A 258 -8.92 -21.78 1.18
CA LYS A 258 -8.10 -21.73 -0.03
C LYS A 258 -8.98 -21.86 -1.27
N LEU A 259 -8.71 -21.03 -2.27
CA LEU A 259 -9.30 -21.20 -3.60
C LEU A 259 -8.81 -22.49 -4.25
N ILE A 260 -9.75 -23.30 -4.73
CA ILE A 260 -9.49 -24.55 -5.45
C ILE A 260 -10.37 -24.61 -6.72
N GLY A 261 -9.95 -25.38 -7.73
CA GLY A 261 -10.75 -25.62 -8.93
C GLY A 261 -11.01 -24.39 -9.81
N GLY A 262 -9.99 -23.53 -10.02
CA GLY A 262 -10.09 -22.41 -10.95
C GLY A 262 -11.03 -21.28 -10.49
N ASN A 263 -10.97 -20.93 -9.19
CA ASN A 263 -11.75 -19.87 -8.55
C ASN A 263 -13.27 -20.11 -8.45
N ARG A 264 -13.72 -21.36 -8.61
CA ARG A 264 -15.13 -21.75 -8.47
C ARG A 264 -15.50 -22.26 -7.09
N ILE A 265 -14.52 -22.76 -6.34
CA ILE A 265 -14.71 -23.39 -5.04
C ILE A 265 -13.68 -22.83 -4.06
N MET A 266 -14.10 -22.55 -2.84
CA MET A 266 -13.22 -22.26 -1.71
C MET A 266 -13.46 -23.32 -0.65
N LYS A 267 -12.41 -23.95 -0.16
CA LYS A 267 -12.52 -24.94 0.91
C LYS A 267 -11.55 -24.60 2.03
N GLY A 268 -11.97 -24.88 3.26
CA GLY A 268 -11.08 -24.78 4.40
C GLY A 268 -11.75 -25.14 5.70
N THR A 269 -11.25 -24.53 6.77
CA THR A 269 -11.64 -24.86 8.15
C THR A 269 -12.12 -23.61 8.86
N TRP A 270 -13.03 -23.81 9.81
CA TRP A 270 -13.52 -22.77 10.68
C TRP A 270 -13.44 -23.21 12.14
N GLN A 271 -13.34 -22.24 13.03
CA GLN A 271 -13.39 -22.44 14.47
C GLN A 271 -14.05 -21.24 15.13
N GLY A 272 -14.77 -21.47 16.22
CA GLY A 272 -15.48 -20.42 16.92
C GLY A 272 -15.89 -20.80 18.32
N TYR A 273 -16.35 -19.79 19.04
CA TYR A 273 -16.96 -19.95 20.36
C TYR A 273 -18.43 -19.57 20.29
N THR A 274 -19.23 -20.30 21.06
CA THR A 274 -20.64 -20.01 21.20
C THR A 274 -21.10 -19.97 22.65
N ALA A 275 -22.05 -19.09 22.94
CA ALA A 275 -22.82 -19.06 24.17
C ALA A 275 -24.20 -18.46 23.91
N ALA A 276 -25.27 -19.08 24.44
CA ALA A 276 -26.63 -18.54 24.31
C ALA A 276 -26.85 -17.29 25.20
N SER A 277 -25.96 -17.04 26.16
CA SER A 277 -25.96 -15.82 26.97
C SER A 277 -24.59 -15.54 27.57
N LEU A 278 -24.35 -14.29 27.99
CA LEU A 278 -23.13 -13.88 28.70
C LEU A 278 -22.89 -14.64 30.03
N LYS A 279 -23.89 -15.35 30.54
CA LYS A 279 -23.81 -16.12 31.79
C LYS A 279 -23.43 -17.59 31.57
N GLN A 280 -23.45 -18.05 30.32
CA GLN A 280 -23.11 -19.43 29.97
C GLN A 280 -21.61 -19.55 29.69
N ARG A 281 -21.02 -20.71 29.99
CA ARG A 281 -19.64 -21.01 29.57
C ARG A 281 -19.57 -21.11 28.05
N LEU A 282 -18.53 -20.49 27.48
CA LEU A 282 -18.23 -20.59 26.06
C LEU A 282 -17.95 -22.05 25.69
N SER A 283 -18.61 -22.52 24.64
CA SER A 283 -18.32 -23.81 24.03
C SER A 283 -17.53 -23.58 22.75
N PHE A 284 -16.39 -24.27 22.62
CA PHE A 284 -15.59 -24.25 21.40
C PHE A 284 -16.18 -25.21 20.38
N ILE A 285 -16.23 -24.78 19.13
CA ILE A 285 -16.69 -25.55 17.99
C ILE A 285 -15.74 -25.34 16.81
N SER A 286 -15.56 -26.36 15.99
CA SER A 286 -14.75 -26.27 14.78
C SER A 286 -15.29 -27.19 13.70
N GLY A 287 -14.83 -26.98 12.47
CA GLY A 287 -15.17 -27.86 11.38
C GLY A 287 -14.66 -27.41 10.03
N GLU A 288 -15.30 -27.93 8.98
CA GLU A 288 -14.98 -27.62 7.60
C GLU A 288 -16.02 -26.68 6.99
N VAL A 289 -15.60 -25.92 6.00
CA VAL A 289 -16.49 -25.07 5.23
C VAL A 289 -16.12 -25.11 3.75
N ILE A 290 -17.15 -25.11 2.92
CA ILE A 290 -17.06 -25.09 1.47
C ILE A 290 -17.89 -23.91 0.98
N PHE A 291 -17.32 -23.09 0.12
CA PHE A 291 -18.06 -22.13 -0.69
C PHE A 291 -17.96 -22.54 -2.15
N ALA A 292 -19.07 -22.48 -2.88
CA ALA A 292 -19.09 -22.77 -4.30
C ALA A 292 -19.99 -21.80 -5.08
N ARG A 293 -19.64 -21.52 -6.33
CA ARG A 293 -20.46 -20.68 -7.22
C ARG A 293 -21.76 -21.38 -7.63
N ASP A 294 -21.72 -22.71 -7.76
CA ASP A 294 -22.87 -23.55 -8.01
C ASP A 294 -23.22 -24.32 -6.73
N LYS A 295 -24.51 -24.52 -6.49
CA LYS A 295 -24.97 -25.27 -5.31
C LYS A 295 -24.60 -26.75 -5.41
N ASP A 296 -24.55 -27.29 -6.63
CA ASP A 296 -24.22 -28.69 -6.88
C ASP A 296 -22.74 -29.00 -6.58
N ASP A 297 -21.89 -27.97 -6.62
CA ASP A 297 -20.45 -28.06 -6.32
C ASP A 297 -20.15 -28.13 -4.80
N LEU A 298 -21.18 -28.08 -3.92
CA LEU A 298 -21.01 -28.15 -2.47
C LEU A 298 -20.74 -29.58 -1.92
N GLY A 299 -20.93 -30.61 -2.75
CA GLY A 299 -20.76 -32.03 -2.38
C GLY A 299 -21.92 -32.57 -1.56
#